data_AF-A0A512AEN2-F1
#
_entry.id   AF-A0A512AEN2-F1
#
_cell.length_a   1.000
_cell.length_b   1.000
_cell.length_c   1.000
_cell.angle_alpha   90.00
_cell.angle_beta   90.00
_cell.angle_gamma   90.00
#
_symmetry.space_group_name_H-M   'P 1'
#
loop_
_entity.id
_entity.type
_entity.pdbx_description
1 polymer ?
#
loop_
_entity_poly.entity_id
_entity_poly.type
_entity_poly.pdbx_seq_one_letter_code
_entity_poly.pdbx_strand_id
1 'polypeptide(L)'
;MFFLRRRRVFIGECDGQAVYYDQQTGEALAAPKSILLNTEGAYKTNAYIPEMVIFLMAGGPGVFGFFSAMSIGVYNWTSLTYILLFWLAEFLLLVAIIERALYKNVRKAVPTTEKVFYYAVSHNLMVRDEHFDPAKASATVYRIVRWILVLMNLYSIYVIYSYIRLFGQPIETNSDFWGTGIIWYTMIAFYNQNNPVRFVKIMKLYSQGKVRFKEEGE
;
A
#
# COMPACT_ATOMS: atom_id res chain seq x y z
N MET A 1 -1.72 9.55 -14.39
CA MET A 1 -0.29 9.19 -14.31
C MET A 1 -0.18 7.95 -13.44
N PHE A 2 0.29 6.86 -14.03
CA PHE A 2 0.42 5.53 -13.45
C PHE A 2 1.48 5.55 -12.33
N PHE A 3 1.11 5.00 -11.16
CA PHE A 3 1.86 4.43 -10.03
C PHE A 3 3.23 4.95 -9.54
N LEU A 4 4.00 5.73 -10.30
CA LEU A 4 5.32 6.19 -9.89
C LEU A 4 5.25 7.69 -9.64
N ARG A 5 5.44 8.09 -8.37
CA ARG A 5 5.47 9.49 -7.90
C ARG A 5 4.10 10.19 -7.93
N ARG A 6 3.22 9.73 -7.05
CA ARG A 6 1.94 10.39 -6.78
C ARG A 6 2.11 11.78 -6.13
N ARG A 7 1.39 12.77 -6.66
CA ARG A 7 1.34 14.17 -6.19
C ARG A 7 0.49 14.36 -4.92
N ARG A 8 -0.69 13.74 -4.87
CA ARG A 8 -1.63 13.83 -3.74
C ARG A 8 -1.46 12.62 -2.82
N VAL A 9 -0.93 12.83 -1.63
CA VAL A 9 -0.68 11.75 -0.65
C VAL A 9 -1.92 11.56 0.19
N PHE A 10 -2.35 10.31 0.40
CA PHE A 10 -3.50 10.02 1.25
C PHE A 10 -3.09 10.20 2.73
N ILE A 11 -3.94 10.84 3.50
CA ILE A 11 -3.67 11.22 4.90
C ILE A 11 -4.58 10.49 5.87
N GLY A 12 -5.80 10.14 5.49
CA GLY A 12 -6.73 9.46 6.38
C GLY A 12 -8.18 9.67 5.97
N GLU A 13 -9.09 9.25 6.84
CA GLU A 13 -10.52 9.44 6.68
C GLU A 13 -11.08 10.38 7.76
N CYS A 14 -12.07 11.19 7.39
CA CYS A 14 -12.86 12.02 8.29
C CYS A 14 -14.27 12.13 7.74
N ASP A 15 -15.31 11.81 8.53
CA ASP A 15 -16.73 12.00 8.19
C ASP A 15 -17.15 11.50 6.78
N GLY A 16 -16.69 10.32 6.39
CA GLY A 16 -17.01 9.77 5.06
C GLY A 16 -16.21 10.38 3.90
N GLN A 17 -15.23 11.22 4.20
CA GLN A 17 -14.31 11.82 3.24
C GLN A 17 -12.92 11.19 3.36
N ALA A 18 -12.26 11.03 2.23
CA ALA A 18 -10.84 10.74 2.14
C ALA A 18 -10.07 12.06 2.09
N VAL A 19 -9.11 12.22 3.00
CA VAL A 19 -8.28 13.42 3.11
C VAL A 19 -6.92 13.17 2.47
N TYR A 20 -6.42 14.16 1.75
CA TYR A 20 -5.17 14.12 1.02
C TYR A 20 -4.35 15.39 1.29
N TYR A 21 -3.05 15.29 1.04
CA TYR A 21 -2.14 16.42 0.98
C TYR A 21 -1.56 16.55 -0.43
N ASP A 22 -1.73 17.71 -1.06
CA ASP A 22 -1.13 18.01 -2.36
C ASP A 22 0.30 18.53 -2.18
N GLN A 23 1.29 17.72 -2.59
CA GLN A 23 2.70 18.06 -2.41
C GLN A 23 3.17 19.23 -3.29
N GLN A 24 2.41 19.60 -4.32
CA GLN A 24 2.79 20.70 -5.22
C GLN A 24 2.25 22.04 -4.74
N THR A 25 0.98 22.08 -4.31
CA THR A 25 0.35 23.33 -3.80
C THR A 25 0.53 23.52 -2.30
N GLY A 26 0.81 22.44 -1.56
CA GLY A 26 0.89 22.44 -0.11
C GLY A 26 -0.47 22.43 0.59
N GLU A 27 -1.55 22.15 -0.15
CA GLU A 27 -2.92 22.21 0.32
C GLU A 27 -3.40 20.87 0.87
N ALA A 28 -4.20 20.94 1.94
CA ALA A 28 -5.04 19.84 2.39
C ALA A 28 -6.31 19.78 1.53
N LEU A 29 -6.63 18.59 1.01
CA LEU A 29 -7.78 18.37 0.14
C LEU A 29 -8.65 17.23 0.70
N ALA A 30 -9.96 17.31 0.55
CA ALA A 30 -10.90 16.25 0.88
C ALA A 30 -11.71 15.83 -0.36
N ALA A 31 -11.98 14.54 -0.49
CA ALA A 31 -12.87 14.00 -1.52
C ALA A 31 -13.81 12.94 -0.92
N PRO A 32 -14.97 12.67 -1.51
CA PRO A 32 -15.83 11.56 -1.08
C PRO A 32 -15.05 10.25 -1.08
N LYS A 33 -15.10 9.47 0.01
CA LYS A 33 -14.37 8.19 0.07
C LYS A 33 -14.94 7.16 -0.91
N SER A 34 -14.12 6.17 -1.27
CA SER A 34 -14.62 5.06 -2.08
C SER A 34 -15.36 4.04 -1.19
N ILE A 35 -16.21 3.21 -1.80
CA ILE A 35 -16.91 2.12 -1.09
C ILE A 35 -15.90 1.12 -0.47
N LEU A 36 -14.73 0.97 -1.10
CA LEU A 36 -13.68 0.06 -0.63
C LEU A 36 -12.84 0.65 0.50
N LEU A 37 -12.96 1.96 0.76
CA LEU A 37 -12.19 2.65 1.78
C LEU A 37 -13.00 2.74 3.07
N ASN A 38 -12.61 1.92 4.05
CA ASN A 38 -13.21 1.87 5.37
C ASN A 38 -12.15 1.53 6.43
N THR A 39 -11.37 2.52 6.83
CA THR A 39 -10.31 2.39 7.86
C THR A 39 -10.87 2.08 9.24
N GLU A 40 -12.01 2.66 9.62
CA GLU A 40 -12.71 2.36 10.88
C GLU A 40 -13.19 0.90 10.95
N GLY A 41 -13.74 0.39 9.84
CA GLY A 41 -14.13 -1.01 9.71
C GLY A 41 -12.93 -1.94 9.71
N ALA A 42 -11.90 -1.66 8.91
CA ALA A 42 -10.69 -2.47 8.81
C ALA A 42 -9.99 -2.65 10.16
N TYR A 43 -10.03 -1.65 11.03
CA TYR A 43 -9.54 -1.78 12.40
C TYR A 43 -10.29 -2.86 13.20
N LYS A 44 -11.63 -2.91 13.09
CA LYS A 44 -12.45 -3.90 13.81
C LYS A 44 -12.31 -5.31 13.23
N THR A 45 -12.05 -5.45 11.93
CA THR A 45 -11.93 -6.73 11.21
C THR A 45 -10.48 -7.20 10.96
N ASN A 46 -9.49 -6.59 11.61
CA ASN A 46 -8.06 -6.72 11.28
C ASN A 46 -7.49 -8.16 11.32
N ALA A 47 -8.23 -9.14 11.86
CA ALA A 47 -7.86 -10.56 11.83
C ALA A 47 -8.10 -11.26 10.47
N TYR A 48 -8.99 -10.75 9.61
CA TYR A 48 -9.48 -11.48 8.42
C TYR A 48 -8.93 -10.99 7.07
N ILE A 49 -8.20 -9.87 7.06
CA ILE A 49 -7.68 -9.26 5.81
C ILE A 49 -6.63 -10.14 5.11
N PRO A 50 -5.68 -10.79 5.82
CA PRO A 50 -4.74 -11.72 5.18
C PRO A 50 -5.46 -12.91 4.52
N GLU A 51 -6.48 -13.46 5.18
CA GLU A 51 -7.25 -14.61 4.67
C GLU A 51 -8.10 -14.26 3.45
N MET A 52 -8.68 -13.04 3.39
CA MET A 52 -9.43 -12.60 2.21
C MET A 52 -8.53 -12.36 1.00
N VAL A 53 -7.29 -11.90 1.20
CA VAL A 53 -6.30 -11.78 0.11
C VAL A 53 -5.93 -13.18 -0.38
N ILE A 54 -5.69 -14.14 0.52
CA ILE A 54 -5.44 -15.55 0.17
C ILE A 54 -6.63 -16.18 -0.57
N PHE A 55 -7.86 -15.92 -0.13
CA PHE A 55 -9.07 -16.42 -0.76
C PHE A 55 -9.30 -15.81 -2.16
N LEU A 56 -9.04 -14.51 -2.33
CA LEU A 56 -9.08 -13.85 -3.63
C LEU A 56 -8.01 -14.41 -4.60
N MET A 57 -6.85 -14.77 -4.06
CA MET A 57 -5.77 -15.44 -4.81
C MET A 57 -6.09 -16.88 -5.22
N ALA A 58 -6.98 -17.58 -4.51
CA ALA A 58 -7.33 -18.98 -4.80
C ALA A 58 -8.48 -19.14 -5.83
N GLY A 59 -9.30 -18.11 -6.08
CA GLY A 59 -10.61 -18.27 -6.73
C GLY A 59 -10.70 -18.06 -8.25
N GLY A 60 -9.61 -17.75 -8.96
CA GLY A 60 -9.67 -17.31 -10.37
C GLY A 60 -9.45 -18.42 -11.42
N PRO A 61 -10.13 -18.41 -12.58
CA PRO A 61 -9.83 -19.29 -13.73
C PRO A 61 -8.37 -19.21 -14.21
N GLY A 62 -7.73 -18.05 -14.06
CA GLY A 62 -6.31 -17.85 -14.37
C GLY A 62 -5.37 -18.63 -13.43
N VAL A 63 -5.78 -18.86 -12.18
CA VAL A 63 -5.02 -19.63 -11.19
C VAL A 63 -5.10 -21.13 -11.52
N PHE A 64 -6.28 -21.63 -11.91
CA PHE A 64 -6.44 -23.01 -12.39
C PHE A 64 -5.68 -23.27 -13.70
N GLY A 65 -5.72 -22.35 -14.67
CA GLY A 65 -4.93 -22.44 -15.89
C GLY A 65 -3.42 -22.36 -15.63
N PHE A 66 -3.00 -21.53 -14.68
CA PHE A 66 -1.62 -21.41 -14.23
C PHE A 66 -1.10 -22.69 -13.56
N PHE A 67 -1.86 -23.27 -12.63
CA PHE A 67 -1.51 -24.54 -11.99
C PHE A 67 -1.51 -25.70 -13.00
N SER A 68 -2.39 -25.68 -13.99
CA SER A 68 -2.35 -26.62 -15.12
C SER A 68 -1.08 -26.48 -15.94
N ALA A 69 -0.63 -25.25 -16.25
CA ALA A 69 0.64 -25.02 -16.95
C ALA A 69 1.89 -25.40 -16.14
N MET A 70 1.82 -25.26 -14.81
CA MET A 70 2.86 -25.66 -13.86
C MET A 70 2.87 -27.16 -13.56
N SER A 71 1.83 -27.91 -13.94
CA SER A 71 1.66 -29.35 -13.67
C SER A 71 2.74 -30.24 -14.30
N ILE A 72 3.59 -29.69 -15.18
CA ILE A 72 4.78 -30.35 -15.73
C ILE A 72 5.84 -30.59 -14.63
N GLY A 73 5.71 -29.93 -13.47
CA GLY A 73 6.11 -30.52 -12.19
C GLY A 73 7.55 -30.27 -11.73
N VAL A 74 8.32 -29.38 -12.37
CA VAL A 74 9.75 -29.15 -12.04
C VAL A 74 10.16 -27.69 -12.25
N TYR A 75 11.06 -27.16 -11.41
CA TYR A 75 11.70 -25.86 -11.64
C TYR A 75 12.59 -25.89 -12.90
N ASN A 76 12.36 -24.95 -13.81
CA ASN A 76 13.14 -24.67 -15.00
C ASN A 76 12.86 -23.22 -15.45
N TRP A 77 13.45 -22.79 -16.56
CA TRP A 77 13.24 -21.43 -17.08
C TRP A 77 11.78 -21.12 -17.42
N THR A 78 11.04 -22.10 -17.94
CA THR A 78 9.63 -21.93 -18.31
C THR A 78 8.76 -21.78 -17.06
N SER A 79 8.90 -22.67 -16.07
CA SER A 79 8.15 -22.56 -14.81
C SER A 79 8.54 -21.33 -14.01
N LEU A 80 9.82 -20.93 -13.99
CA LEU A 80 10.25 -19.67 -13.38
C LEU A 80 9.61 -18.47 -14.06
N THR A 81 9.52 -18.46 -15.39
CA THR A 81 8.83 -17.38 -16.14
C THR A 81 7.36 -17.30 -15.74
N TYR A 82 6.68 -18.45 -15.66
CA TYR A 82 5.30 -18.49 -15.18
C TYR A 82 5.18 -17.95 -13.75
N ILE A 83 6.01 -18.40 -12.81
CA ILE A 83 6.03 -17.89 -11.42
C ILE A 83 6.19 -16.36 -11.38
N LEU A 84 7.14 -15.81 -12.15
CA LEU A 84 7.37 -14.37 -12.21
C LEU A 84 6.15 -13.62 -12.79
N LEU A 85 5.50 -14.17 -13.83
CA LEU A 85 4.28 -13.60 -14.40
C LEU A 85 3.10 -13.66 -13.41
N PHE A 86 3.00 -14.72 -12.63
CA PHE A 86 2.02 -14.86 -11.57
C PHE A 86 2.22 -13.80 -10.48
N TRP A 87 3.44 -13.66 -9.95
CA TRP A 87 3.76 -12.60 -8.98
C TRP A 87 3.55 -11.19 -9.55
N LEU A 88 3.84 -10.98 -10.83
CA LEU A 88 3.56 -9.71 -11.50
C LEU A 88 2.05 -9.44 -11.58
N ALA A 89 1.25 -10.45 -11.94
CA ALA A 89 -0.21 -10.33 -12.00
C ALA A 89 -0.81 -10.04 -10.61
N GLU A 90 -0.35 -10.77 -9.60
CA GLU A 90 -0.71 -10.56 -8.19
C GLU A 90 -0.38 -9.13 -7.74
N PHE A 91 0.85 -8.70 -7.99
CA PHE A 91 1.31 -7.34 -7.74
C PHE A 91 0.38 -6.30 -8.36
N LEU A 92 0.09 -6.42 -9.66
CA LEU A 92 -0.76 -5.47 -10.39
C LEU A 92 -2.21 -5.46 -9.87
N LEU A 93 -2.75 -6.62 -9.51
CA LEU A 93 -4.10 -6.75 -8.93
C LEU A 93 -4.20 -5.98 -7.61
N LEU A 94 -3.28 -6.25 -6.67
CA LEU A 94 -3.27 -5.61 -5.35
C LEU A 94 -3.09 -4.09 -5.47
N VAL A 95 -2.18 -3.67 -6.34
CA VAL A 95 -1.98 -2.25 -6.67
C VAL A 95 -3.26 -1.61 -7.21
N ALA A 96 -3.99 -2.28 -8.10
CA ALA A 96 -5.25 -1.77 -8.66
C ALA A 96 -6.37 -1.68 -7.61
N ILE A 97 -6.45 -2.65 -6.69
CA ILE A 97 -7.41 -2.64 -5.58
C ILE A 97 -7.17 -1.42 -4.69
N ILE A 98 -5.93 -1.19 -4.24
CA ILE A 98 -5.63 -0.03 -3.39
C ILE A 98 -5.84 1.28 -4.15
N GLU A 99 -5.50 1.34 -5.43
CA GLU A 99 -5.73 2.53 -6.23
C GLU A 99 -7.21 2.89 -6.29
N ARG A 100 -8.07 1.89 -6.46
CA ARG A 100 -9.52 2.07 -6.40
C ARG A 100 -10.01 2.40 -4.99
N ALA A 101 -9.41 1.82 -3.96
CA ALA A 101 -9.77 2.10 -2.57
C ALA A 101 -9.44 3.55 -2.19
N LEU A 102 -8.16 3.92 -2.31
CA LEU A 102 -7.65 5.19 -1.81
C LEU A 102 -7.84 6.36 -2.77
N TYR A 103 -7.96 6.15 -4.08
CA TYR A 103 -7.82 7.25 -5.05
C TYR A 103 -8.89 7.34 -6.13
N LYS A 104 -9.94 6.50 -6.10
CA LYS A 104 -11.04 6.54 -7.07
C LYS A 104 -11.62 7.95 -7.27
N ASN A 105 -11.79 8.71 -6.18
CA ASN A 105 -12.41 10.04 -6.20
C ASN A 105 -11.40 11.18 -6.03
N VAL A 106 -10.09 10.91 -6.07
CA VAL A 106 -9.05 11.94 -5.79
C VAL A 106 -9.13 13.14 -6.71
N ARG A 107 -9.66 12.97 -7.94
CA ARG A 107 -9.82 14.08 -8.90
C ARG A 107 -10.89 15.09 -8.48
N LYS A 108 -11.85 14.68 -7.65
CA LYS A 108 -12.91 15.52 -7.09
C LYS A 108 -12.49 16.20 -5.78
N ALA A 109 -11.20 16.13 -5.41
CA ALA A 109 -10.73 16.65 -4.15
C ALA A 109 -10.74 18.19 -4.14
N VAL A 110 -11.29 18.77 -3.07
CA VAL A 110 -11.47 20.21 -2.86
C VAL A 110 -10.71 20.60 -1.58
N PRO A 111 -10.19 21.84 -1.45
CA PRO A 111 -9.56 22.31 -0.21
C PRO A 111 -10.42 22.05 1.04
N THR A 112 -9.78 21.58 2.11
CA THR A 112 -10.44 21.23 3.38
C THR A 112 -9.94 22.10 4.53
N THR A 113 -10.64 22.05 5.67
CA THR A 113 -10.32 22.80 6.88
C THR A 113 -9.26 22.08 7.71
N GLU A 114 -8.61 22.83 8.60
CA GLU A 114 -7.59 22.27 9.49
C GLU A 114 -8.17 21.19 10.43
N LYS A 115 -9.38 21.39 10.95
CA LYS A 115 -10.06 20.42 11.84
C LYS A 115 -10.23 19.05 11.18
N VAL A 116 -10.69 19.02 9.93
CA VAL A 116 -10.89 17.79 9.15
C VAL A 116 -9.54 17.11 8.87
N PHE A 117 -8.53 17.91 8.55
CA PHE A 117 -7.18 17.38 8.33
C PHE A 117 -6.58 16.78 9.61
N TYR A 118 -6.65 17.50 10.73
CA TYR A 118 -6.16 17.03 12.02
C TYR A 118 -6.84 15.73 12.45
N TYR A 119 -8.17 15.64 12.31
CA TYR A 119 -8.91 14.41 12.61
C TYR A 119 -8.45 13.24 11.75
N ALA A 120 -8.33 13.44 10.44
CA ALA A 120 -7.88 12.39 9.52
C ALA A 120 -6.46 11.90 9.84
N VAL A 121 -5.58 12.79 10.28
CA VAL A 121 -4.22 12.46 10.72
C VAL A 121 -4.23 11.66 12.02
N SER A 122 -4.93 12.15 13.06
CA SER A 122 -4.95 11.51 14.38
C SER A 122 -5.66 10.15 14.37
N HIS A 123 -6.59 9.94 13.44
CA HIS A 123 -7.30 8.67 13.24
C HIS A 123 -6.70 7.79 12.13
N ASN A 124 -5.54 8.18 11.57
CA ASN A 124 -4.85 7.36 10.58
C ASN A 124 -4.31 6.06 11.21
N LEU A 125 -4.49 4.93 10.52
CA LEU A 125 -4.03 3.60 10.95
C LEU A 125 -2.52 3.52 11.29
N MET A 126 -1.68 4.39 10.74
CA MET A 126 -0.23 4.40 11.00
C MET A 126 0.18 5.04 12.31
N VAL A 127 -0.64 5.95 12.84
CA VAL A 127 -0.22 6.88 13.90
C VAL A 127 -1.22 6.97 15.05
N ARG A 128 -2.42 6.41 14.86
CA ARG A 128 -3.56 6.50 15.77
C ARG A 128 -3.17 6.60 17.25
N ASP A 129 -3.30 7.81 17.80
CA ASP A 129 -2.98 8.17 19.17
C ASP A 129 -3.91 9.31 19.59
N GLU A 130 -4.57 9.18 20.75
CA GLU A 130 -5.45 10.20 21.33
C GLU A 130 -4.69 11.51 21.61
N HIS A 131 -3.38 11.42 21.83
CA HIS A 131 -2.48 12.56 22.07
C HIS A 131 -1.46 12.70 20.94
N PHE A 132 -1.90 12.51 19.69
CA PHE A 132 -1.02 12.65 18.53
C PHE A 132 -0.39 14.04 18.46
N ASP A 133 0.93 14.08 18.55
CA ASP A 133 1.71 15.30 18.34
C ASP A 133 2.45 15.20 16.99
N PRO A 134 2.10 16.06 16.00
CA PRO A 134 2.74 16.05 14.69
C PRO A 134 4.24 16.35 14.75
N ALA A 135 4.72 17.06 15.78
CA ALA A 135 6.15 17.30 15.99
C ALA A 135 6.89 16.06 16.52
N LYS A 136 6.18 15.15 17.21
CA LYS A 136 6.73 13.87 17.72
C LYS A 136 6.65 12.73 16.71
N ALA A 137 6.06 12.95 15.52
CA ALA A 137 6.07 11.96 14.45
C ALA A 137 7.51 11.52 14.12
N SER A 138 7.90 10.33 14.60
CA SER A 138 9.31 9.94 14.69
C SER A 138 9.89 9.56 13.33
N ALA A 139 10.74 10.42 12.78
CA ALA A 139 11.53 10.12 11.57
C ALA A 139 12.43 8.87 11.71
N THR A 140 12.63 8.35 12.92
CA THR A 140 13.44 7.15 13.18
C THR A 140 12.68 5.87 12.85
N VAL A 141 11.42 5.73 13.31
CA VAL A 141 10.57 4.55 13.01
C VAL A 141 10.44 4.39 11.49
N TYR A 142 10.17 5.47 10.78
CA TYR A 142 10.01 5.42 9.33
C TYR A 142 11.33 5.23 8.57
N ARG A 143 12.48 5.55 9.17
CA ARG A 143 13.79 5.13 8.66
C ARG A 143 14.01 3.63 8.81
N ILE A 144 13.59 3.04 9.93
CA ILE A 144 13.64 1.59 10.15
C ILE A 144 12.75 0.88 9.13
N VAL A 145 11.51 1.35 8.92
CA VAL A 145 10.61 0.82 7.88
C VAL A 145 11.28 0.84 6.51
N ARG A 146 11.98 1.92 6.14
CA ARG A 146 12.72 1.99 4.88
C ARG A 146 13.77 0.86 4.75
N TRP A 147 14.52 0.59 5.82
CA TRP A 147 15.49 -0.52 5.82
C TRP A 147 14.82 -1.89 5.75
N ILE A 148 13.67 -2.08 6.41
CA ILE A 148 12.86 -3.30 6.28
C ILE A 148 12.45 -3.53 4.82
N LEU A 149 12.01 -2.47 4.11
CA LEU A 149 11.66 -2.58 2.69
C LEU A 149 12.87 -2.95 1.81
N VAL A 150 14.07 -2.45 2.13
CA VAL A 150 15.31 -2.84 1.44
C VAL A 150 15.62 -4.32 1.69
N LEU A 151 15.50 -4.79 2.93
CA LEU A 151 15.70 -6.20 3.27
C LEU A 151 14.69 -7.11 2.57
N MET A 152 13.42 -6.71 2.49
CA MET A 152 12.39 -7.42 1.73
C MET A 152 12.74 -7.50 0.23
N ASN A 153 13.33 -6.45 -0.35
CA ASN A 153 13.80 -6.47 -1.73
C ASN A 153 14.93 -7.50 -1.92
N LEU A 154 15.95 -7.47 -1.05
CA LEU A 154 17.04 -8.43 -1.08
C LEU A 154 16.54 -9.86 -0.89
N TYR A 155 15.56 -10.07 -0.01
CA TYR A 155 14.90 -11.36 0.17
C TYR A 155 14.23 -11.86 -1.11
N SER A 156 13.52 -10.99 -1.84
CA SER A 156 12.89 -11.39 -3.10
C SER A 156 13.91 -11.81 -4.18
N ILE A 157 15.09 -11.17 -4.22
CA ILE A 157 16.19 -11.57 -5.11
C ILE A 157 16.74 -12.93 -4.68
N TYR A 158 16.91 -13.14 -3.37
CA TYR A 158 17.32 -14.42 -2.82
C TYR A 158 16.34 -15.55 -3.17
N VAL A 159 15.03 -15.33 -3.08
CA VAL A 159 14.01 -16.32 -3.48
C VAL A 159 14.10 -16.66 -4.97
N ILE A 160 14.29 -15.68 -5.85
CA ILE A 160 14.49 -15.96 -7.28
C ILE A 160 15.75 -16.80 -7.49
N TYR A 161 16.84 -16.44 -6.80
CA TYR A 161 18.09 -17.20 -6.87
C TYR A 161 17.93 -18.63 -6.34
N SER A 162 17.20 -18.83 -5.24
CA SER A 162 16.95 -20.17 -4.69
C SER A 162 16.15 -21.03 -5.66
N TYR A 163 15.16 -20.47 -6.37
CA TYR A 163 14.42 -21.21 -7.40
C TYR A 163 15.28 -21.60 -8.59
N ILE A 164 16.23 -20.74 -8.99
CA ILE A 164 17.22 -21.09 -10.03
C ILE A 164 18.10 -22.26 -9.56
N ARG A 165 18.49 -22.28 -8.28
CA ARG A 165 19.28 -23.37 -7.69
C ARG A 165 18.52 -24.69 -7.59
N LEU A 166 17.19 -24.64 -7.57
CA LEU A 166 16.31 -25.80 -7.49
C LEU A 166 15.92 -26.35 -8.87
N PHE A 167 16.53 -25.89 -9.96
CA PHE A 167 16.24 -26.42 -11.29
C PHE A 167 16.40 -27.96 -11.34
N GLY A 168 15.41 -28.63 -11.92
CA GLY A 168 15.33 -30.09 -11.91
C GLY A 168 14.60 -30.70 -10.70
N GLN A 169 14.26 -29.91 -9.68
CA GLN A 169 13.48 -30.33 -8.51
C GLN A 169 11.98 -30.01 -8.67
N PRO A 170 11.09 -30.77 -8.02
CA PRO A 170 9.67 -30.48 -8.06
C PRO A 170 9.34 -29.11 -7.48
N ILE A 171 8.30 -28.49 -8.02
CA ILE A 171 7.88 -27.15 -7.62
C ILE A 171 7.19 -27.23 -6.26
N GLU A 172 7.67 -26.44 -5.31
CA GLU A 172 7.08 -26.33 -3.98
C GLU A 172 6.20 -25.07 -3.86
N THR A 173 4.97 -25.24 -3.36
CA THR A 173 4.03 -24.15 -3.09
C THR A 173 4.13 -23.65 -1.64
N ASN A 174 5.37 -23.36 -1.23
CA ASN A 174 5.69 -22.92 0.13
C ASN A 174 5.36 -21.42 0.35
N SER A 175 5.68 -20.88 1.54
CA SER A 175 5.43 -19.48 1.86
C SER A 175 6.15 -18.50 0.94
N ASP A 176 7.31 -18.86 0.38
CA ASP A 176 8.07 -18.00 -0.53
C ASP A 176 7.37 -17.88 -1.88
N PHE A 177 6.76 -18.97 -2.33
CA PHE A 177 5.94 -19.00 -3.53
C PHE A 177 4.74 -18.06 -3.41
N TRP A 178 4.04 -18.07 -2.28
CA TRP A 178 2.86 -17.21 -2.09
C TRP A 178 3.20 -15.78 -1.63
N GLY A 179 4.32 -15.59 -0.93
CA GLY A 179 4.65 -14.31 -0.29
C GLY A 179 5.40 -13.33 -1.18
N THR A 180 6.11 -13.79 -2.21
CA THR A 180 7.03 -12.91 -2.97
C THR A 180 6.31 -11.83 -3.77
N GLY A 181 5.18 -12.13 -4.41
CA GLY A 181 4.38 -11.10 -5.09
C GLY A 181 3.75 -10.10 -4.11
N ILE A 182 3.31 -10.54 -2.93
CA ILE A 182 2.88 -9.66 -1.82
C ILE A 182 4.02 -8.73 -1.38
N ILE A 183 5.24 -9.24 -1.28
CA ILE A 183 6.43 -8.44 -0.92
C ILE A 183 6.62 -7.31 -1.94
N TRP A 184 6.54 -7.61 -3.24
CA TRP A 184 6.65 -6.60 -4.30
C TRP A 184 5.58 -5.54 -4.21
N TYR A 185 4.34 -5.94 -3.97
CA TYR A 185 3.23 -5.02 -3.76
C TYR A 185 3.46 -4.14 -2.51
N THR A 186 3.83 -4.75 -1.38
CA THR A 186 4.08 -4.07 -0.10
C THR A 186 5.14 -2.99 -0.28
N MET A 187 6.25 -3.30 -0.96
CA MET A 187 7.29 -2.33 -1.25
C MET A 187 6.74 -1.10 -1.98
N ILE A 188 5.98 -1.29 -3.06
CA ILE A 188 5.42 -0.17 -3.83
C ILE A 188 4.34 0.59 -3.05
N ALA A 189 3.48 -0.11 -2.31
CA ALA A 189 2.45 0.51 -1.49
C ALA A 189 3.09 1.46 -0.44
N PHE A 190 4.13 0.99 0.25
CA PHE A 190 4.86 1.78 1.24
C PHE A 190 5.80 2.83 0.63
N TYR A 191 6.24 2.70 -0.62
CA TYR A 191 7.03 3.77 -1.26
C TYR A 191 6.17 4.85 -1.94
N ASN A 192 4.96 4.53 -2.40
CA ASN A 192 4.17 5.43 -3.23
C ASN A 192 2.83 5.88 -2.62
N GLN A 193 1.99 4.95 -2.17
CA GLN A 193 0.61 5.26 -1.75
C GLN A 193 0.57 5.72 -0.29
N ASN A 194 1.15 4.92 0.59
CA ASN A 194 1.12 5.07 2.03
C ASN A 194 2.41 5.72 2.58
N ASN A 195 3.24 6.28 1.69
CA ASN A 195 4.65 6.62 1.94
C ASN A 195 4.91 7.19 3.34
N PRO A 196 5.39 6.36 4.28
CA PRO A 196 5.51 6.76 5.67
C PRO A 196 6.54 7.88 5.88
N VAL A 197 7.57 7.91 5.03
CA VAL A 197 8.57 9.00 5.01
C VAL A 197 7.94 10.32 4.56
N ARG A 198 7.06 10.29 3.54
CA ARG A 198 6.29 11.47 3.12
C ARG A 198 5.32 11.89 4.21
N PHE A 199 4.67 10.94 4.88
CA PHE A 199 3.77 11.22 5.98
C PHE A 199 4.49 12.04 7.07
N VAL A 200 5.65 11.59 7.57
CA VAL A 200 6.46 12.37 8.54
C VAL A 200 6.81 13.75 8.02
N LYS A 201 7.22 13.84 6.76
CA LYS A 201 7.59 15.13 6.16
C LYS A 201 6.38 16.07 6.16
N ILE A 202 5.19 15.56 5.86
CA ILE A 202 3.94 16.34 5.88
C ILE A 202 3.60 16.73 7.32
N MET A 203 3.77 15.84 8.29
CA MET A 203 3.56 16.16 9.72
C MET A 203 4.49 17.27 10.21
N LYS A 204 5.76 17.23 9.78
CA LYS A 204 6.71 18.31 10.06
C LYS A 204 6.35 19.63 9.37
N LEU A 205 5.76 19.59 8.17
CA LEU A 205 5.26 20.80 7.50
C LEU A 205 4.01 21.35 8.22
N TYR A 206 3.14 20.45 8.68
CA TYR A 206 1.96 20.79 9.45
C TYR A 206 2.35 21.45 10.79
N SER A 207 3.29 20.85 11.54
CA SER A 207 3.80 21.42 12.79
C SER A 207 4.52 22.77 12.61
N GLN A 208 4.94 23.10 11.38
CA GLN A 208 5.56 24.38 11.02
C GLN A 208 4.55 25.42 10.49
N GLY A 209 3.26 25.10 10.45
CA GLY A 209 2.23 25.98 9.89
C GLY A 209 2.34 26.17 8.37
N LYS A 210 2.97 25.24 7.65
CA LYS A 210 3.23 25.35 6.20
C LYS A 210 2.18 24.64 5.33
N VAL A 211 1.19 24.00 5.95
CA VAL A 211 0.06 23.37 5.24
C VAL A 211 -1.01 24.42 5.03
N ARG A 212 -1.53 24.50 3.80
CA ARG A 212 -2.60 25.44 3.44
C ARG A 212 -3.96 24.77 3.61
N PHE A 213 -4.88 25.49 4.21
CA PHE A 213 -6.25 25.06 4.46
C PHE A 213 -7.24 26.02 3.80
N LYS A 214 -8.47 25.55 3.60
CA LYS A 214 -9.61 26.44 3.31
C LYS A 214 -9.88 27.28 4.56
N GLU A 215 -10.12 28.58 4.38
CA GLU A 215 -10.53 29.47 5.47
C GLU A 215 -11.83 28.97 6.13
N GLU A 216 -11.87 28.94 7.46
CA GLU A 216 -13.09 28.62 8.21
C GLU A 216 -14.05 29.82 8.13
N GLY A 217 -14.77 29.97 7.01
CA GLY A 217 -15.64 31.13 6.81
C GLY A 217 -16.50 31.22 5.53
N GLU A 218 -16.48 30.23 4.63
CA GLU A 218 -17.39 30.17 3.46
C GLU A 218 -18.10 28.82 3.30
#